data_AF-A0A3L7Q6K7-F1
#
_entry.id   AF-A0A3L7Q6K7-F1
#
_cell.length_a   1.000
_cell.length_b   1.000
_cell.length_c   1.000
_cell.angle_alpha   90.00
_cell.angle_beta   90.00
_cell.angle_gamma   90.00
#
_symmetry.space_group_name_H-M   'P 1'
#
loop_
_entity.id
_entity.type
_entity.pdbx_description
1 polymer ?
#
loop_
_entity_poly.entity_id
_entity_poly.type
_entity_poly.pdbx_seq_one_letter_code
_entity_poly.pdbx_strand_id
1 'polypeptide(L)'
;MTFKMSSDGLEVEVVAGQLTICHEGRIHQFVQQVEQGSFSEQITAGKHQDVLYVTERAVFRLGTEGLELIEIAPGIDLQGDVLDQMEFRPRIDLVRTMAESLFRL
;
A
#
# COMPACT_ATOMS: atom_id res chain seq x y z
N MET A 1 11.13 -3.09 0.06
CA MET A 1 10.72 -4.01 1.14
C MET A 1 9.24 -4.28 0.95
N THR A 2 8.80 -5.54 1.00
CA THR A 2 7.39 -5.88 0.74
C THR A 2 6.60 -5.78 2.03
N PHE A 3 5.50 -5.04 2.01
CA PHE A 3 4.57 -4.86 3.13
C PHE A 3 3.21 -5.44 2.75
N LYS A 4 2.38 -5.78 3.74
CA LYS A 4 0.96 -6.05 3.48
C LYS A 4 0.15 -4.79 3.76
N MET A 5 -0.96 -4.59 3.05
CA MET A 5 -1.88 -3.49 3.40
C MET A 5 -2.59 -3.77 4.73
N SER A 6 -3.06 -5.00 4.88
CA SER A 6 -3.73 -5.52 6.06
C SER A 6 -3.24 -6.94 6.36
N SER A 7 -3.31 -7.34 7.62
CA SER A 7 -2.93 -8.68 8.10
C SER A 7 -4.07 -9.30 8.89
N ASP A 8 -3.91 -10.57 9.28
CA ASP A 8 -4.93 -11.36 9.98
C ASP A 8 -6.19 -11.62 9.11
N GLY A 9 -6.06 -12.59 8.20
CA GLY A 9 -7.17 -13.06 7.35
C GLY A 9 -7.20 -12.53 5.92
N LEU A 10 -6.25 -11.68 5.49
CA LEU A 10 -6.25 -11.18 4.12
C LEU A 10 -6.14 -12.33 3.09
N GLU A 11 -7.16 -12.46 2.24
CA GLU A 11 -7.24 -13.37 1.10
C GLU A 11 -7.45 -12.57 -0.18
N VAL A 12 -6.57 -12.79 -1.15
CA VAL A 12 -6.62 -12.12 -2.45
C VAL A 12 -6.50 -13.15 -3.57
N GLU A 13 -7.19 -12.90 -4.67
CA GLU A 13 -7.12 -13.70 -5.89
C GLU A 13 -6.86 -12.82 -7.09
N VAL A 14 -6.25 -13.41 -8.12
CA VAL A 14 -6.08 -12.74 -9.41
C VAL A 14 -7.04 -13.37 -10.40
N VAL A 15 -8.04 -12.59 -10.85
CA VAL A 15 -9.08 -13.03 -11.78
C VAL A 15 -9.02 -12.14 -13.02
N ALA A 16 -8.80 -12.77 -14.18
CA ALA A 16 -8.79 -12.08 -15.48
C ALA A 16 -7.85 -10.86 -15.56
N GLY A 17 -6.66 -10.93 -14.95
CA GLY A 17 -5.69 -9.81 -14.99
C GLY A 17 -5.87 -8.77 -13.88
N GLN A 18 -6.83 -8.98 -12.97
CA GLN A 18 -7.19 -8.04 -11.92
C GLN A 18 -7.06 -8.69 -10.54
N LEU A 19 -6.64 -7.93 -9.55
CA LEU A 19 -6.62 -8.33 -8.16
C LEU A 19 -8.02 -8.14 -7.55
N THR A 20 -8.50 -9.18 -6.89
CA THR A 20 -9.76 -9.20 -6.14
C THR A 20 -9.44 -9.49 -4.67
N ILE A 21 -10.01 -8.72 -3.75
CA ILE A 21 -9.94 -9.01 -2.31
C ILE A 21 -11.13 -9.91 -1.95
N CYS A 22 -10.84 -11.17 -1.65
CA CYS A 22 -11.84 -12.18 -1.26
C CYS A 22 -12.20 -12.06 0.22
N HIS A 23 -11.21 -11.76 1.05
CA HIS A 23 -11.40 -11.48 2.48
C HIS A 23 -10.42 -10.39 2.93
N GLU A 24 -10.91 -9.35 3.60
CA GLU A 24 -10.06 -8.26 4.09
C GLU A 24 -9.40 -8.65 5.43
N GLY A 25 -8.12 -8.27 5.59
CA GLY A 25 -7.40 -8.46 6.83
C GLY A 25 -7.89 -7.54 7.95
N ARG A 26 -7.96 -8.06 9.18
CA ARG A 26 -8.49 -7.30 10.35
C ARG A 26 -7.54 -6.25 10.91
N ILE A 27 -6.24 -6.39 10.66
CA ILE A 27 -5.21 -5.53 11.23
C ILE A 27 -4.62 -4.65 10.13
N HIS A 28 -4.95 -3.35 10.14
CA HIS A 28 -4.34 -2.35 9.27
C HIS A 28 -2.84 -2.23 9.55
N GLN A 29 -2.00 -2.21 8.51
CA GLN A 29 -0.54 -2.09 8.67
C GLN A 29 -0.05 -0.65 8.54
N PHE A 30 -0.87 0.24 7.97
CA PHE A 30 -0.56 1.66 7.78
C PHE A 30 -1.21 2.49 8.89
N VAL A 31 -0.68 2.34 10.10
CA VAL A 31 -1.15 3.00 11.33
C VAL A 31 -0.25 4.19 11.71
N GLN A 32 -0.77 5.18 12.45
CA GLN A 32 -0.01 6.40 12.78
C GLN A 32 1.17 6.14 13.74
N GLN A 33 1.06 5.16 14.63
CA GLN A 33 2.11 4.77 15.58
C GLN A 33 2.02 3.27 15.88
N VAL A 34 3.15 2.57 15.86
CA VAL A 34 3.29 1.20 16.38
C VAL A 34 4.05 1.29 17.70
N GLU A 35 3.64 0.53 18.73
CA GLU A 35 4.27 0.52 20.07
C GLU A 35 5.77 0.15 20.06
N GLN A 36 6.30 -0.37 18.94
CA GLN A 36 7.72 -0.62 18.71
C GLN A 36 8.06 -0.24 17.25
N GLY A 37 8.61 0.96 17.05
CA GLY A 37 9.10 1.46 15.75
C GLY A 37 8.06 2.26 14.98
N SER A 38 8.04 3.58 15.17
CA SER A 38 7.08 4.46 14.50
C SER A 38 7.44 4.66 13.02
N PHE A 39 6.42 4.68 12.14
CA PHE A 39 6.56 5.06 10.73
C PHE A 39 7.36 6.38 10.58
N SER A 40 7.17 7.32 11.52
CA SER A 40 7.89 8.59 11.64
C SER A 40 9.41 8.48 11.82
N GLU A 41 9.93 7.42 12.42
CA GLU A 41 11.38 7.21 12.56
C GLU A 41 12.04 6.90 11.20
N GLN A 42 11.32 6.19 10.31
CA GLN A 42 11.80 5.85 8.97
C GLN A 42 11.76 7.06 8.02
N ILE A 43 10.78 7.95 8.16
CA ILE A 43 10.73 9.25 7.44
C ILE A 43 12.01 10.05 7.70
N THR A 44 12.49 10.05 8.95
CA THR A 44 13.66 10.83 9.39
C THR A 44 14.99 10.20 8.93
N ALA A 45 15.02 8.89 8.71
CA ALA A 45 16.19 8.15 8.25
C ALA A 45 16.42 8.23 6.72
N GLY A 46 15.45 8.74 5.96
CA GLY A 46 15.46 8.85 4.50
C GLY A 46 16.48 9.85 3.94
N LYS A 47 17.77 9.53 4.04
CA LYS A 47 18.83 10.19 3.27
C LYS A 47 18.72 9.75 1.79
N HIS A 48 18.20 10.62 0.93
CA HIS A 48 18.47 10.63 -0.53
C HIS A 48 18.13 9.36 -1.35
N GLN A 49 17.35 8.41 -0.83
CA GLN A 49 16.91 7.23 -1.58
C GLN A 49 15.38 7.21 -1.69
N ASP A 50 14.87 7.03 -2.92
CA ASP A 50 13.45 6.76 -3.19
C ASP A 50 13.08 5.40 -2.59
N VAL A 51 12.67 5.39 -1.33
CA VAL A 51 12.20 4.17 -0.66
C VAL A 51 10.78 3.87 -1.14
N LEU A 52 10.58 2.66 -1.68
CA LEU A 52 9.28 2.16 -2.11
C LEU A 52 8.72 1.14 -1.10
N TYR A 53 7.47 1.35 -0.72
CA TYR A 53 6.63 0.43 0.04
C TYR A 53 5.67 -0.24 -0.96
N VAL A 54 5.93 -1.50 -1.27
CA VAL A 54 5.13 -2.27 -2.21
C VAL A 54 4.24 -3.22 -1.41
N THR A 55 2.93 -3.15 -1.64
CA THR A 55 1.94 -4.09 -1.11
C THR A 55 1.36 -4.97 -2.20
N GLU A 56 0.49 -5.90 -1.83
CA GLU A 56 -0.27 -6.69 -2.79
C GLU A 56 -1.14 -5.83 -3.72
N ARG A 57 -1.60 -4.66 -3.25
CA ARG A 57 -2.63 -3.84 -3.91
C ARG A 57 -2.19 -2.42 -4.29
N ALA A 58 -1.07 -1.92 -3.76
CA ALA A 58 -0.63 -0.55 -3.96
C ALA A 58 0.90 -0.40 -3.81
N VAL A 59 1.45 0.63 -4.45
CA VAL A 59 2.84 1.06 -4.27
C VAL A 59 2.86 2.48 -3.76
N PHE A 60 3.60 2.69 -2.66
CA PHE A 60 3.83 3.99 -2.07
C PHE A 60 5.30 4.37 -2.14
N ARG A 61 5.56 5.66 -2.34
CA ARG A 61 6.89 6.26 -2.26
C ARG A 61 7.00 7.07 -0.98
N LEU A 62 8.12 6.91 -0.29
CA LEU A 62 8.45 7.77 0.85
C LEU A 62 9.10 9.06 0.37
N GLY A 63 8.36 10.16 0.47
CA GLY A 63 8.85 11.50 0.22
C GLY A 63 9.18 12.25 1.51
N THR A 64 9.71 13.47 1.35
CA THR A 64 9.99 14.39 2.46
C THR A 64 8.75 14.80 3.24
N GLU A 65 7.56 14.69 2.62
CA GLU A 65 6.26 15.06 3.20
C GLU A 65 5.46 13.83 3.69
N GLY A 66 6.03 12.63 3.64
CA GLY A 66 5.36 11.38 3.99
C GLY A 66 5.13 10.45 2.80
N LEU A 67 4.17 9.53 2.92
CA LEU A 67 3.85 8.59 1.84
C LEU A 67 3.09 9.26 0.71
N GLU A 68 3.50 8.93 -0.50
CA GLU A 68 2.78 9.22 -1.73
C GLU A 68 2.32 7.91 -2.36
N LEU A 69 1.03 7.79 -2.66
CA LEU A 69 0.50 6.68 -3.44
C LEU A 69 0.85 6.91 -4.92
N ILE A 70 1.61 5.99 -5.52
CA ILE A 70 2.09 6.13 -6.90
C ILE A 70 1.51 5.06 -7.84
N GLU A 71 1.17 3.87 -7.33
CA GLU A 71 0.54 2.82 -8.14
C GLU A 71 -0.54 2.05 -7.37
N ILE A 72 -1.57 1.57 -8.08
CA ILE A 72 -2.64 0.71 -7.57
C ILE A 72 -2.79 -0.51 -8.48
N ALA A 73 -3.01 -1.69 -7.90
CA ALA A 73 -3.25 -2.91 -8.64
C ALA A 73 -4.54 -2.80 -9.49
N PRO A 74 -4.57 -3.38 -10.70
CA PRO A 74 -5.81 -3.45 -11.48
C PRO A 74 -6.89 -4.18 -10.69
N GLY A 75 -8.13 -3.68 -10.70
CA GLY A 75 -9.27 -4.26 -9.96
C GLY A 75 -9.49 -3.72 -8.54
N ILE A 76 -8.56 -2.93 -8.02
CA ILE A 76 -8.63 -2.37 -6.66
C ILE A 76 -9.30 -1.01 -6.64
N ASP A 77 -10.24 -0.82 -5.71
CA ASP A 77 -10.89 0.46 -5.44
C ASP A 77 -9.99 1.35 -4.57
N LEU A 78 -9.68 2.55 -5.05
CA LEU A 78 -8.81 3.47 -4.31
C LEU A 78 -9.37 3.79 -2.93
N GLN A 79 -10.69 3.99 -2.79
CA GLN A 79 -11.25 4.45 -1.53
C GLN A 79 -11.35 3.30 -0.52
N GLY A 80 -12.12 2.26 -0.83
CA GLY A 80 -12.43 1.18 0.11
C GLY A 80 -11.25 0.24 0.38
N ASP A 81 -10.50 -0.11 -0.67
CA ASP A 81 -9.46 -1.14 -0.56
C ASP A 81 -8.10 -0.55 -0.18
N VAL A 82 -7.91 0.76 -0.32
CA VAL A 82 -6.65 1.43 0.03
C VAL A 82 -6.86 2.47 1.12
N LEU A 83 -7.58 3.56 0.85
CA LEU A 83 -7.63 4.69 1.78
C LEU A 83 -8.36 4.38 3.10
N ASP A 84 -9.46 3.62 3.04
CA ASP A 84 -10.20 3.20 4.23
C ASP A 84 -9.44 2.16 5.07
N GLN A 85 -8.36 1.59 4.52
CA GLN A 85 -7.47 0.65 5.22
C GLN A 85 -6.24 1.34 5.86
N MET A 86 -6.18 2.67 5.82
CA MET A 86 -5.09 3.47 6.39
C MET A 86 -5.61 4.40 7.49
N GLU A 87 -4.85 4.56 8.57
CA GLU A 87 -5.19 5.53 9.63
C GLU A 87 -4.76 6.97 9.31
N PHE A 88 -4.09 7.16 8.18
CA PHE A 88 -3.70 8.47 7.68
C PHE A 88 -3.82 8.52 6.16
N ARG A 89 -3.93 9.72 5.62
CA ARG A 89 -4.11 9.91 4.18
C ARG A 89 -2.74 10.13 3.50
N PRO A 90 -2.33 9.28 2.54
CA PRO A 90 -1.13 9.54 1.75
C PRO A 90 -1.36 10.73 0.82
N ARG A 91 -0.28 11.31 0.31
CA ARG A 91 -0.34 12.23 -0.84
C ARG A 91 -0.79 11.45 -2.07
N ILE A 92 -1.70 12.03 -2.85
CA ILE A 92 -2.22 11.46 -4.08
C ILE A 92 -2.19 12.57 -5.13
N ASP A 93 -1.37 12.41 -6.16
CA ASP A 93 -1.26 13.37 -7.26
C ASP A 93 -1.59 12.66 -8.59
N LEU A 94 -0.66 11.85 -9.10
CA LEU A 94 -0.88 10.98 -10.26
C LEU A 94 -0.66 9.53 -9.87
N VAL A 95 -1.76 8.76 -9.83
CA VAL A 95 -1.72 7.32 -9.56
C VAL A 95 -1.80 6.55 -10.86
N ARG A 96 -0.88 5.61 -11.06
CA ARG A 96 -0.88 4.71 -12.22
C ARG A 96 -1.37 3.33 -11.83
N THR A 97 -1.78 2.54 -12.82
CA THR A 97 -2.00 1.11 -12.60
C THR A 97 -0.65 0.41 -12.49
N MET A 98 -0.50 -0.50 -11.52
CA MET A 98 0.65 -1.40 -11.44
C MET A 98 0.75 -2.22 -12.74
N ALA A 99 1.96 -2.67 -13.08
CA ALA A 99 2.18 -3.42 -14.31
C ALA A 99 1.27 -4.67 -14.37
N GLU A 100 0.37 -4.72 -15.36
CA GLU A 100 -0.61 -5.81 -15.52
C GLU A 100 0.03 -7.20 -15.59
N SER A 101 1.27 -7.29 -16.07
CA SER A 101 2.04 -8.54 -16.12
C SER A 101 2.24 -9.19 -14.75
N LEU A 102 2.15 -8.40 -13.66
CA LEU A 102 2.18 -8.91 -12.28
C LEU A 102 0.89 -9.66 -11.90
N PHE A 103 -0.18 -9.50 -12.69
CA PHE A 103 -1.52 -10.04 -12.45
C PHE A 103 -1.95 -11.00 -13.57
N ARG A 104 -1.01 -11.50 -14.38
CA ARG A 104 -1.27 -12.55 -15.38
C ARG A 104 -0.67 -13.86 -14.84
N LEU A 105 -1.45 -14.59 -14.04
CA LEU A 105 -1.12 -15.94 -13.58
C LEU A 105 -1.59 -17.00 -14.59
#